data_AF-A0A4Y9XKU4-F1
#
_entry.id   AF-A0A4Y9XKU4-F1
#
_cell.length_a   1.000
_cell.length_b   1.000
_cell.length_c   1.000
_cell.angle_alpha   90.00
_cell.angle_beta   90.00
_cell.angle_gamma   90.00
#
_symmetry.space_group_name_H-M   'P 1'
#
loop_
_entity.id
_entity.type
_entity.pdbx_description
1 polymer ?
#
loop_
_entity_poly.entity_id
_entity_poly.type
_entity_poly.pdbx_seq_one_letter_code
_entity_poly.pdbx_strand_id
1 'polypeptide(L)'
;MNRRHRLIQRWYEKHRTDELDHFARKEARNRDKGNEEKVDRITRAEELKRKARDEEVERERKKVKHDEYTAKVESIDVHLSRTYWENPENLKNITLEKIRRQIAWLRLKKVHIPAGLSSAKKADALQGLINILGGLSPETLQELTTSTSQA
;
A
#
# COMPACT_ATOMS: atom_id res chain seq x y z
N MET A 1 35.90 -20.73 -40.36
CA MET A 1 36.95 -19.79 -39.87
C MET A 1 37.32 -18.81 -40.99
N ASN A 2 37.08 -17.51 -40.79
CA ASN A 2 37.04 -16.48 -41.83
C ASN A 2 38.45 -16.11 -42.37
N ARG A 3 38.62 -15.90 -43.69
CA ARG A 3 39.93 -15.66 -44.35
C ARG A 3 40.67 -14.43 -43.79
N ARG A 4 39.90 -13.40 -43.40
CA ARG A 4 40.38 -12.18 -42.75
C ARG A 4 41.02 -12.45 -41.38
N HIS A 5 40.46 -13.39 -40.62
CA HIS A 5 40.96 -13.75 -39.30
C HIS A 5 42.33 -14.44 -39.39
N ARG A 6 42.54 -15.28 -40.42
CA ARG A 6 43.84 -15.92 -40.70
C ARG A 6 44.92 -14.93 -41.12
N LEU A 7 44.57 -13.88 -41.88
CA LEU A 7 45.52 -12.84 -42.27
C LEU A 7 45.96 -11.98 -41.08
N ILE A 8 45.02 -11.65 -40.19
CA ILE A 8 45.29 -10.88 -38.97
C ILE A 8 46.20 -11.67 -38.02
N GLN A 9 45.93 -12.96 -37.80
CA GLN A 9 46.78 -13.80 -36.95
C GLN A 9 48.20 -13.93 -37.49
N ARG A 10 48.38 -14.16 -38.80
CA ARG A 10 49.71 -14.24 -39.42
C ARG A 10 50.49 -12.92 -39.34
N TRP A 11 49.79 -11.79 -39.49
CA TRP A 11 50.38 -10.48 -39.32
C TRP A 11 50.83 -10.25 -37.86
N TYR A 12 49.99 -10.64 -36.91
CA TYR A 12 50.31 -10.55 -35.49
C TYR A 12 51.52 -11.41 -35.12
N GLU A 13 51.55 -12.68 -35.54
CA GLU A 13 52.69 -13.59 -35.30
C GLU A 13 54.00 -13.05 -35.89
N LYS A 14 53.95 -12.45 -37.09
CA LYS A 14 55.12 -11.88 -37.77
C LYS A 14 55.65 -10.62 -37.09
N HIS A 15 54.82 -9.88 -36.36
CA HIS A 15 55.16 -8.59 -35.76
C HIS A 15 55.04 -8.59 -34.24
N ARG A 16 54.91 -9.78 -33.64
CA ARG A 16 54.82 -9.94 -32.20
C ARG A 16 56.15 -9.54 -31.56
N THR A 17 56.11 -8.51 -30.72
CA THR A 17 57.21 -8.11 -29.84
C THR A 17 56.72 -8.18 -28.39
N ASP A 18 57.65 -8.28 -27.44
CA ASP A 18 57.31 -8.27 -26.02
C ASP A 18 56.61 -6.96 -25.62
N GLU A 19 56.96 -5.84 -26.25
CA GLU A 19 56.30 -4.54 -26.06
C GLU A 19 54.85 -4.55 -26.55
N LEU A 20 54.57 -5.12 -27.73
CA LEU A 20 53.22 -5.23 -28.27
C LEU A 20 52.35 -6.19 -27.44
N ASP A 21 52.91 -7.32 -26.99
CA ASP A 21 52.23 -8.23 -26.08
C ASP A 21 51.94 -7.56 -24.73
N HIS A 22 52.89 -6.78 -24.19
CA HIS A 22 52.71 -6.04 -22.95
C HIS A 22 51.63 -4.97 -23.08
N PHE A 23 51.63 -4.20 -24.18
CA PHE A 23 50.62 -3.20 -24.48
C PHE A 23 49.23 -3.83 -24.63
N ALA A 24 49.11 -4.92 -25.40
CA ALA A 24 47.85 -5.65 -25.58
C ALA A 24 47.30 -6.19 -24.25
N ARG A 25 48.16 -6.74 -23.38
CA ARG A 25 47.78 -7.19 -22.02
C ARG A 25 47.39 -6.03 -21.10
N LYS A 26 48.04 -4.87 -21.24
CA LYS A 26 47.70 -3.66 -20.47
C LYS A 26 46.33 -3.12 -20.90
N GLU A 27 46.07 -3.02 -22.19
CA GLU A 27 44.78 -2.61 -22.74
C GLU A 27 43.65 -3.59 -22.38
N ALA A 28 43.90 -4.89 -22.44
CA ALA A 28 42.93 -5.90 -22.01
C ALA A 28 42.58 -5.75 -20.53
N ARG A 29 43.57 -5.52 -19.65
CA ARG A 29 43.36 -5.27 -18.21
C ARG A 29 42.65 -3.95 -17.95
N ASN A 30 42.96 -2.89 -18.69
CA ASN A 30 42.26 -1.60 -18.58
C ASN A 30 40.78 -1.70 -18.99
N ARG A 31 40.44 -2.64 -19.87
CA ARG A 31 39.05 -2.93 -20.28
C ARG A 31 38.35 -3.95 -19.39
N ASP A 32 39.09 -4.68 -18.56
CA ASP A 32 38.54 -5.66 -17.63
C ASP A 32 37.94 -4.95 -16.41
N LYS A 33 36.76 -4.35 -16.63
CA LYS A 33 35.93 -3.74 -15.59
C LYS A 33 35.11 -4.75 -14.80
N GLY A 34 35.36 -6.06 -14.98
CA GLY A 34 34.52 -7.11 -14.42
C GLY A 34 34.38 -7.05 -12.90
N ASN A 35 35.41 -6.54 -12.19
CA ASN A 35 35.34 -6.35 -10.75
C ASN A 35 34.50 -5.12 -10.35
N GLU A 36 34.64 -4.00 -11.04
CA GLU A 36 33.81 -2.79 -10.82
C GLU A 36 32.33 -3.11 -11.08
N GLU A 37 32.03 -3.75 -12.21
CA GLU A 37 30.67 -4.19 -12.54
C GLU A 37 30.12 -5.18 -11.53
N LYS A 38 30.96 -6.05 -10.96
CA LYS A 38 30.55 -6.99 -9.91
C LYS A 38 30.18 -6.24 -8.62
N VAL A 39 30.98 -5.25 -8.22
CA VAL A 39 30.68 -4.41 -7.06
C VAL A 39 29.37 -3.64 -7.29
N ASP A 40 29.19 -3.04 -8.47
CA ASP A 40 27.95 -2.35 -8.84
C ASP A 40 26.71 -3.26 -8.83
N ARG A 41 26.86 -4.52 -9.24
CA ARG A 41 25.77 -5.51 -9.15
C ARG A 41 25.43 -5.84 -7.70
N ILE A 42 26.44 -5.99 -6.83
CA ILE A 42 26.24 -6.30 -5.41
C ILE A 42 25.57 -5.13 -4.71
N THR A 43 26.05 -3.90 -4.91
CA THR A 43 25.47 -2.70 -4.29
C THR A 43 24.02 -2.50 -4.71
N ARG A 44 23.71 -2.63 -6.01
CA ARG A 44 22.32 -2.57 -6.49
C ARG A 44 21.45 -3.68 -5.91
N ALA A 45 21.97 -4.90 -5.80
CA ALA A 45 21.23 -6.00 -5.19
C ALA A 45 20.94 -5.74 -3.70
N GLU A 46 21.88 -5.17 -2.97
CA GLU A 46 21.69 -4.78 -1.57
C GLU A 46 20.70 -3.63 -1.40
N GLU A 47 20.75 -2.62 -2.28
CA GLU A 47 19.79 -1.53 -2.31
C GLU A 47 18.37 -2.02 -2.57
N LEU A 48 18.19 -2.93 -3.54
CA LEU A 48 16.88 -3.54 -3.81
C LEU A 48 16.36 -4.33 -2.61
N LYS A 49 17.23 -5.09 -1.93
CA LYS A 49 16.87 -5.81 -0.70
C LYS A 49 16.49 -4.85 0.44
N ARG A 50 17.20 -3.73 0.58
CA ARG A 50 16.85 -2.69 1.56
C ARG A 50 15.48 -2.09 1.23
N LYS A 51 15.26 -1.68 -0.02
CA LYS A 51 14.00 -1.11 -0.48
C LYS A 51 12.82 -2.06 -0.25
N ALA A 52 12.97 -3.34 -0.57
CA ALA A 52 11.94 -4.34 -0.34
C ALA A 52 11.56 -4.48 1.15
N ARG A 53 12.56 -4.43 2.04
CA ARG A 53 12.33 -4.44 3.50
C ARG A 53 11.62 -3.18 3.97
N ASP A 54 12.02 -2.00 3.47
CA ASP A 54 11.38 -0.74 3.81
C ASP A 54 9.90 -0.71 3.37
N GLU A 55 9.62 -1.20 2.15
CA GLU A 55 8.26 -1.36 1.62
C GLU A 55 7.42 -2.35 2.44
N GLU A 56 8.03 -3.43 2.94
CA GLU A 56 7.37 -4.39 3.83
C GLU A 56 7.03 -3.76 5.19
N VAL A 57 7.97 -3.02 5.80
CA VAL A 57 7.73 -2.28 7.04
C VAL A 57 6.62 -1.24 6.85
N GLU A 58 6.58 -0.55 5.72
CA GLU A 58 5.52 0.41 5.43
C GLU A 58 4.15 -0.26 5.27
N ARG A 59 4.09 -1.41 4.60
CA ARG A 59 2.86 -2.21 4.49
C ARG A 59 2.36 -2.66 5.86
N GLU A 60 3.24 -3.15 6.71
CA GLU A 60 2.85 -3.59 8.06
C GLU A 60 2.37 -2.40 8.91
N ARG A 61 3.05 -1.26 8.84
CA ARG A 61 2.59 -0.03 9.51
C ARG A 61 1.20 0.42 9.04
N LYS A 62 0.92 0.34 7.74
CA LYS A 62 -0.40 0.67 7.18
C LYS A 62 -1.47 -0.31 7.67
N LYS A 63 -1.13 -1.60 7.74
CA LYS A 63 -2.01 -2.64 8.26
C LYS A 63 -2.34 -2.42 9.73
N VAL A 64 -1.33 -2.22 10.59
CA VAL A 64 -1.55 -1.92 12.02
C VAL A 64 -2.46 -0.70 12.22
N LYS A 65 -2.21 0.40 11.48
CA LYS A 65 -3.08 1.58 11.54
C LYS A 65 -4.51 1.30 11.10
N HIS A 66 -4.68 0.44 10.08
CA HIS A 66 -6.00 0.02 9.62
C HIS A 66 -6.70 -0.83 10.67
N ASP A 67 -6.00 -1.79 11.28
CA ASP A 67 -6.53 -2.66 12.32
C ASP A 67 -6.92 -1.86 13.58
N GLU A 68 -6.08 -0.91 14.00
CA GLU A 68 -6.39 0.04 15.08
C GLU A 68 -7.63 0.89 14.79
N TYR A 69 -7.77 1.35 13.54
CA TYR A 69 -8.94 2.12 13.12
C TYR A 69 -10.20 1.24 13.16
N THR A 70 -10.13 0.03 12.61
CA THR A 70 -11.22 -0.94 12.61
C THR A 70 -11.66 -1.28 14.03
N ALA A 71 -10.72 -1.58 14.93
CA ALA A 71 -11.02 -1.84 16.34
C ALA A 71 -11.74 -0.67 17.02
N LYS A 72 -11.31 0.58 16.76
CA LYS A 72 -11.98 1.79 17.28
C LYS A 72 -13.40 1.98 16.75
N VAL A 73 -13.66 1.53 15.52
CA VAL A 73 -14.98 1.62 14.91
C VAL A 73 -15.88 0.50 15.44
N GLU A 74 -15.35 -0.71 15.65
CA GLU A 74 -16.11 -1.83 16.23
C GLU A 74 -16.51 -1.57 17.69
N SER A 75 -15.68 -0.87 18.46
CA SER A 75 -15.91 -0.59 19.88
C SER A 75 -16.84 0.61 20.16
N ILE A 76 -17.58 1.11 19.18
CA ILE A 76 -18.46 2.26 19.42
C ILE A 76 -19.79 1.85 20.04
N ASP A 77 -20.42 2.79 20.74
CA ASP A 77 -21.81 2.67 21.15
C ASP A 77 -22.72 2.84 19.92
N VAL A 78 -23.25 1.72 19.43
CA VAL A 78 -24.02 1.62 18.19
C VAL A 78 -25.49 1.98 18.45
N HIS A 79 -26.02 2.93 17.69
CA HIS A 79 -27.46 3.24 17.72
C HIS A 79 -28.10 3.04 16.35
N LEU A 80 -28.83 1.95 16.20
CA LEU A 80 -29.53 1.61 14.96
C LEU A 80 -30.93 2.25 14.85
N SER A 81 -31.49 2.70 15.98
CA SER A 81 -32.80 3.35 15.97
C SER A 81 -32.74 4.74 15.36
N ARG A 82 -33.56 4.98 14.34
CA ARG A 82 -33.75 6.30 13.74
C ARG A 82 -34.18 7.35 14.76
N THR A 83 -35.07 6.97 15.69
CA THR A 83 -35.61 7.89 16.70
C THR A 83 -34.54 8.44 17.64
N TYR A 84 -33.44 7.71 17.84
CA TYR A 84 -32.31 8.21 18.62
C TYR A 84 -31.66 9.44 17.97
N TRP A 85 -31.46 9.38 16.65
CA TRP A 85 -30.77 10.41 15.86
C TRP A 85 -31.66 11.62 15.56
N GLU A 86 -32.98 11.44 15.58
CA GLU A 86 -33.97 12.51 15.39
C GLU A 86 -34.36 13.22 16.69
N ASN A 87 -34.10 12.61 17.86
CA ASN A 87 -34.51 13.17 19.15
C ASN A 87 -33.76 14.48 19.47
N PRO A 88 -34.48 15.61 19.67
CA PRO A 88 -33.90 16.91 19.98
C PRO A 88 -32.98 16.94 21.20
N GLU A 89 -33.26 16.13 22.22
CA GLU A 89 -32.41 16.05 23.42
C GLU A 89 -31.06 15.37 23.12
N ASN A 90 -31.04 14.40 22.22
CA ASN A 90 -29.82 13.72 21.80
C ASN A 90 -28.98 14.57 20.85
N LEU A 91 -29.60 15.43 20.02
CA LEU A 91 -28.90 16.27 19.03
C LEU A 91 -27.85 17.18 19.64
N LYS A 92 -28.05 17.61 20.90
CA LYS A 92 -27.07 18.42 21.67
C LYS A 92 -25.77 17.65 21.90
N ASN A 93 -25.87 16.33 22.12
CA ASN A 93 -24.74 15.45 22.44
C ASN A 93 -24.16 14.73 21.21
N ILE A 94 -24.91 14.66 20.10
CA ILE A 94 -24.44 14.06 18.86
C ILE A 94 -23.37 14.95 18.23
N THR A 95 -22.13 14.48 18.24
CA THR A 95 -20.99 15.14 17.56
C THR A 95 -20.85 14.61 16.12
N LEU A 96 -20.17 15.39 15.26
CA LEU A 96 -19.82 14.94 13.91
C LEU A 96 -18.98 13.66 13.93
N GLU A 97 -18.09 13.53 14.92
CA GLU A 97 -17.26 12.33 15.10
C GLU A 97 -18.12 11.10 15.44
N LYS A 98 -19.13 11.25 16.32
CA LYS A 98 -20.07 10.15 16.64
C LYS A 98 -20.83 9.69 15.39
N ILE A 99 -21.31 10.63 14.57
CA ILE A 99 -21.98 10.32 13.29
C ILE A 99 -21.03 9.58 12.33
N ARG A 100 -19.80 10.09 12.15
CA ARG A 100 -18.82 9.48 11.25
C ARG A 100 -18.44 8.07 11.65
N ARG A 101 -18.28 7.83 12.96
CA ARG A 101 -17.99 6.49 13.48
C ARG A 101 -19.17 5.53 13.27
N GLN A 102 -20.40 5.96 13.52
CA GLN A 102 -21.59 5.16 13.21
C GLN A 102 -21.65 4.79 11.71
N ILE A 103 -21.39 5.76 10.82
CA ILE A 103 -21.34 5.51 9.38
C ILE A 103 -20.22 4.53 9.01
N ALA A 104 -19.03 4.68 9.61
CA ALA A 104 -17.91 3.78 9.39
C ALA A 104 -18.24 2.35 9.85
N TRP A 105 -18.91 2.22 10.99
CA TRP A 105 -19.37 0.93 11.52
C TRP A 105 -20.36 0.27 10.57
N LEU A 106 -21.34 1.02 10.04
CA LEU A 106 -22.27 0.51 9.03
C LEU A 106 -21.53 0.01 7.77
N ARG A 107 -20.48 0.72 7.32
CA ARG A 107 -19.64 0.25 6.20
C ARG A 107 -18.91 -1.06 6.52
N LEU A 108 -18.37 -1.20 7.74
CA LEU A 108 -17.73 -2.45 8.17
C LEU A 108 -18.71 -3.62 8.14
N LYS A 109 -19.98 -3.36 8.49
CA LYS A 109 -21.07 -4.34 8.38
C LYS A 109 -21.67 -4.46 6.96
N LYS A 110 -20.94 -3.98 5.94
CA LYS A 110 -21.30 -4.07 4.51
C LYS A 110 -22.62 -3.37 4.12
N VAL A 111 -23.09 -2.42 4.93
CA VAL A 111 -24.21 -1.55 4.55
C VAL A 111 -23.74 -0.59 3.46
N HIS A 112 -24.56 -0.40 2.42
CA HIS A 112 -24.25 0.56 1.38
C HIS A 112 -24.36 2.00 1.91
N ILE A 113 -23.26 2.75 1.85
CA ILE A 113 -23.18 4.14 2.30
C ILE A 113 -22.69 5.01 1.13
N PRO A 114 -23.41 6.09 0.78
CA PRO A 114 -22.99 7.02 -0.26
C PRO A 114 -21.57 7.58 -0.06
N ALA A 115 -20.87 7.79 -1.16
CA ALA A 115 -19.58 8.47 -1.16
C ALA A 115 -19.75 9.93 -0.67
N GLY A 116 -18.74 10.46 0.03
CA GLY A 116 -18.76 11.84 0.54
C GLY A 116 -19.51 12.05 1.86
N LEU A 117 -20.31 11.09 2.34
CA LEU A 117 -21.01 11.25 3.62
C LEU A 117 -20.07 11.36 4.82
N SER A 118 -18.90 10.73 4.75
CA SER A 118 -17.87 10.81 5.79
C SER A 118 -17.17 12.17 5.85
N SER A 119 -17.10 12.90 4.74
CA SER A 119 -16.50 14.24 4.66
C SER A 119 -17.52 15.36 4.75
N ALA A 120 -18.81 15.03 4.72
CA ALA A 120 -19.91 15.98 4.80
C ALA A 120 -19.92 16.77 6.13
N LYS A 121 -20.63 17.91 6.11
CA LYS A 121 -20.88 18.73 7.30
C LYS A 121 -21.84 17.99 8.24
N LYS A 122 -21.87 18.39 9.53
CA LYS A 122 -22.66 17.72 10.58
C LYS A 122 -24.13 17.49 10.19
N ALA A 123 -24.80 18.51 9.66
CA ALA A 123 -26.21 18.41 9.27
C ALA A 123 -26.43 17.40 8.14
N ASP A 124 -25.64 17.49 7.07
CA ASP A 124 -25.73 16.60 5.90
C ASP A 124 -25.37 15.15 6.27
N ALA A 125 -24.33 14.97 7.09
CA ALA A 125 -23.91 13.66 7.57
C ALA A 125 -24.99 13.01 8.45
N LEU A 126 -25.61 13.79 9.34
CA LEU A 126 -26.70 13.33 10.19
C LEU A 126 -27.92 12.94 9.37
N GLN A 127 -28.34 13.79 8.44
CA GLN A 127 -29.49 13.52 7.59
C GLN A 127 -29.26 12.28 6.71
N GLY A 128 -28.05 12.13 6.14
CA GLY A 128 -27.71 10.93 5.39
C GLY A 128 -27.72 9.67 6.24
N LEU A 129 -27.20 9.73 7.49
CA LEU A 129 -27.28 8.61 8.43
C LEU A 129 -28.74 8.21 8.73
N ILE A 130 -29.61 9.19 9.00
CA ILE A 130 -31.05 8.97 9.23
C ILE A 130 -31.69 8.30 8.01
N ASN A 131 -31.38 8.78 6.80
CA ASN A 131 -31.92 8.21 5.56
C ASN A 131 -31.46 6.77 5.34
N ILE A 132 -30.18 6.47 5.64
CA ILE A 132 -29.64 5.11 5.56
C ILE A 132 -30.38 4.20 6.55
N LEU A 133 -30.47 4.59 7.82
CA LEU A 133 -31.14 3.79 8.85
C LEU A 133 -32.63 3.57 8.53
N GLY A 134 -33.29 4.58 7.97
CA GLY A 134 -34.69 4.48 7.52
C GLY A 134 -34.89 3.59 6.28
N GLY A 135 -33.84 3.36 5.50
CA GLY A 135 -33.85 2.50 4.31
C GLY A 135 -33.38 1.06 4.55
N LEU A 136 -32.98 0.70 5.78
CA LEU A 136 -32.56 -0.66 6.10
C LEU A 136 -33.75 -1.61 6.16
N SER A 137 -33.58 -2.81 5.60
CA SER A 137 -34.59 -3.87 5.74
C SER A 137 -34.66 -4.38 7.19
N PRO A 138 -35.82 -4.90 7.64
CA PRO A 138 -35.94 -5.52 8.96
C PRO A 138 -34.95 -6.67 9.18
N GLU A 139 -34.68 -7.45 8.13
CA GLU A 139 -33.70 -8.55 8.14
C GLU A 139 -32.29 -8.02 8.40
N THR A 140 -31.89 -6.95 7.70
CA THR A 140 -30.58 -6.31 7.91
C THR A 140 -30.47 -5.77 9.34
N LEU A 141 -31.53 -5.17 9.88
CA LEU A 141 -31.53 -4.67 11.26
C LEU A 141 -31.39 -5.81 12.29
N GLN A 142 -32.00 -6.98 12.04
CA GLN A 142 -31.82 -8.16 12.89
C GLN A 142 -30.38 -8.71 12.83
N GLU A 143 -29.77 -8.76 11.65
CA GLU A 143 -28.37 -9.17 11.50
C GLU A 143 -27.40 -8.19 12.20
N LEU A 144 -27.66 -6.89 12.10
CA LEU A 144 -26.85 -5.87 12.75
C LEU A 144 -26.99 -5.90 14.28
N THR A 145 -28.18 -6.17 14.80
CA THR A 145 -28.41 -6.28 16.26
C THR A 145 -27.83 -7.55 16.86
N THR A 146 -27.96 -8.68 16.17
CA THR A 146 -27.31 -9.95 16.58
C THR A 146 -25.78 -9.84 16.54
N SER A 147 -25.22 -9.19 15.51
CA SER A 147 -23.79 -8.90 15.41
C SER A 147 -23.26 -8.00 16.53
N THR A 148 -24.11 -7.15 17.11
CA THR A 148 -23.74 -6.27 18.23
C THR A 148 -23.86 -6.99 19.58
N SER A 149 -24.70 -8.03 19.68
CA SER A 149 -24.91 -8.79 20.91
C SER A 149 -23.89 -9.91 21.13
N GLN A 150 -23.10 -10.25 20.10
CA GLN A 150 -22.05 -11.29 20.14
C GLN A 150 -20.63 -10.73 20.29
N ALA A 151 -20.48 -9.40 20.34
CA ALA A 151 -19.21 -8.70 20.58
C ALA A 151 -19.14 -8.24 22.04
#